data_AF-A0A941QRZ3-F1
#
_entry.id   AF-A0A941QRZ3-F1
#
_cell.length_a   1.000
_cell.length_b   1.000
_cell.length_c   1.000
_cell.angle_alpha   90.00
_cell.angle_beta   90.00
_cell.angle_gamma   90.00
#
_symmetry.space_group_name_H-M   'P 1'
#
loop_
_entity.id
_entity.type
_entity.pdbx_description
1 polymer ?
#
loop_
_entity_poly.entity_id
_entity_poly.type
_entity_poly.pdbx_seq_one_letter_code
_entity_poly.pdbx_strand_id
1 'polypeptide(L)' 'MAVETFSNAPAPHLASRAVRDWLETQAHVLAYWREVLISTNESDGLIEVLDDHARFLQQAARVGEGHFPSCQ' A
#
# COMPACT_ATOMS: atom_id res chain seq x y z
N MET A 1 -8.04 -37.29 23.74
CA MET A 1 -7.09 -36.19 23.44
C MET A 1 -7.68 -35.41 22.27
N ALA A 2 -8.07 -34.16 22.46
CA ALA A 2 -8.54 -33.31 21.37
C ALA A 2 -7.32 -32.64 20.73
N VAL A 3 -7.13 -32.81 19.42
CA VAL A 3 -6.13 -32.07 18.67
C VAL A 3 -6.67 -30.66 18.48
N GLU A 4 -6.12 -29.70 19.22
CA GLU A 4 -6.43 -28.29 18.99
C GLU A 4 -5.82 -27.89 17.64
N THR A 5 -6.68 -27.68 16.66
CA THR A 5 -6.26 -27.19 15.35
C THR A 5 -5.95 -25.71 15.52
N PHE A 6 -4.71 -25.37 15.82
CA PHE A 6 -4.25 -23.98 15.80
C PHE A 6 -4.40 -23.47 14.37
N SER A 7 -5.34 -22.55 14.17
CA SER A 7 -5.44 -21.82 12.91
C SER A 7 -4.13 -21.05 12.71
N ASN A 8 -3.36 -21.43 11.70
CA ASN A 8 -2.08 -20.79 11.34
C ASN A 8 -2.29 -19.47 10.57
N ALA A 9 -3.54 -19.00 10.44
CA ALA A 9 -3.85 -17.75 9.79
C ALA A 9 -3.53 -16.58 10.74
N PRO A 10 -2.83 -15.54 10.27
CA PRO A 10 -2.61 -14.35 11.09
C PRO A 10 -3.96 -13.77 11.50
N ALA A 11 -4.06 -13.34 12.77
CA ALA A 11 -5.27 -12.69 13.24
C ALA A 11 -5.62 -11.51 12.32
N PRO A 12 -6.91 -11.28 11.97
CA PRO A 12 -7.30 -10.30 10.96
C PRO A 12 -6.71 -8.90 11.15
N HIS A 13 -6.54 -8.46 12.40
CA HIS A 13 -5.93 -7.17 12.72
C HIS A 13 -4.43 -7.11 12.40
N LEU A 14 -3.69 -8.22 12.55
CA LEU A 14 -2.28 -8.32 12.15
C LEU A 14 -2.15 -8.29 10.63
N ALA A 15 -3.06 -8.95 9.91
CA ALA A 15 -3.10 -8.90 8.45
C ALA A 15 -3.39 -7.48 7.95
N SER A 16 -4.37 -6.78 8.53
CA SER A 16 -4.68 -5.38 8.18
C SER A 16 -3.51 -4.43 8.43
N ARG A 17 -2.79 -4.61 9.55
CA ARG A 17 -1.59 -3.83 9.85
C ARG A 17 -0.46 -4.11 8.86
N ALA A 18 -0.18 -5.39 8.58
CA ALA A 18 0.86 -5.78 7.64
C ALA A 18 0.59 -5.26 6.21
N VAL A 19 -0.68 -5.28 5.78
CA VAL A 19 -1.10 -4.70 4.49
C VAL A 19 -0.88 -3.19 4.47
N ARG A 20 -1.19 -2.48 5.57
CA ARG A 20 -0.94 -1.03 5.65
C ARG A 20 0.55 -0.70 5.58
N ASP A 21 1.36 -1.37 6.39
CA ASP A 21 2.81 -1.16 6.42
C ASP A 21 3.41 -1.45 5.03
N TRP A 22 2.89 -2.47 4.33
CA TRP A 22 3.28 -2.76 2.96
C TRP A 22 2.89 -1.64 1.98
N LEU A 23 1.66 -1.13 2.04
CA LEU A 23 1.21 -0.02 1.17
C LEU A 23 2.05 1.25 1.38
N GLU A 24 2.37 1.59 2.63
CA GLU A 24 3.24 2.72 2.96
C GLU A 24 4.66 2.52 2.41
N THR A 25 5.19 1.31 2.54
CA THR A 25 6.50 0.96 1.97
C THR A 25 6.51 1.11 0.44
N GLN A 26 5.47 0.63 -0.24
CA GLN A 26 5.36 0.79 -1.70
C GLN A 26 5.31 2.27 -2.09
N ALA A 27 4.57 3.11 -1.36
CA ALA A 27 4.52 4.55 -1.62
C ALA A 27 5.90 5.22 -1.50
N HIS A 28 6.71 4.84 -0.50
CA HIS A 28 8.08 5.33 -0.35
C HIS A 28 8.99 4.87 -1.50
N VAL A 29 8.85 3.63 -1.97
CA VAL A 29 9.62 3.13 -3.12
C VAL A 29 9.29 3.93 -4.39
N LEU A 30 8.03 4.28 -4.63
CA LEU A 30 7.66 5.12 -5.78
C LEU A 30 8.24 6.54 -5.67
N ALA A 31 8.23 7.13 -4.48
CA ALA A 31 8.83 8.44 -4.25
C ALA A 31 10.34 8.44 -4.56
N TYR A 32 11.06 7.38 -4.17
CA TYR A 32 12.47 7.20 -4.53
C TYR A 32 12.68 7.17 -6.05
N TRP A 33 11.93 6.34 -6.79
CA TRP A 33 12.08 6.25 -8.24
C TRP A 33 11.71 7.54 -8.96
N ARG A 34 10.70 8.26 -8.46
CA ARG A 34 10.37 9.59 -8.94
C ARG A 34 11.54 10.56 -8.81
N GLU A 35 12.20 10.58 -7.66
CA GLU A 35 13.39 11.42 -7.45
C GLU A 35 14.53 11.03 -8.39
N VAL A 36 14.74 9.73 -8.63
CA VAL A 36 15.70 9.25 -9.62
C VAL A 36 15.38 9.78 -11.01
N LEU A 37 14.14 9.63 -11.47
CA LEU A 37 13.72 10.11 -12.81
C LEU A 37 13.87 11.63 -12.97
N ILE A 38 13.53 12.40 -11.93
CA ILE A 38 13.76 13.85 -11.91
C ILE A 38 15.26 14.15 -12.02
N SER A 39 16.10 13.44 -11.26
CA SER A 39 17.54 13.66 -11.24
C SER A 39 18.22 13.33 -12.56
N THR A 40 17.65 12.39 -13.33
CA THR A 40 18.13 11.98 -14.64
C THR A 40 17.48 12.74 -15.79
N ASN A 41 16.59 13.71 -15.51
CA ASN A 41 15.82 14.47 -16.50
C ASN A 41 15.12 13.57 -17.53
N GLU A 42 14.52 12.49 -17.01
CA GLU A 42 13.77 11.50 -17.80
C GLU A 42 12.30 11.91 -17.98
N SER A 43 11.53 11.06 -18.67
CA SER A 43 10.14 11.32 -19.08
C SER A 43 9.20 11.84 -17.97
N ASP A 44 8.64 13.03 -18.19
CA ASP A 44 7.58 13.63 -17.36
C ASP A 44 6.36 12.72 -17.23
N GLY A 45 6.02 11.95 -18.27
CA GLY A 45 4.89 11.02 -18.23
C GLY A 45 5.11 9.84 -17.29
N LEU A 46 6.36 9.38 -17.12
CA LEU A 46 6.67 8.35 -16.13
C LEU A 46 6.60 8.91 -14.71
N ILE A 47 7.04 10.16 -14.52
CA ILE A 47 6.95 10.87 -13.23
C ILE A 47 5.48 11.01 -12.81
N GLU A 48 4.60 11.40 -13.73
CA GLU A 48 3.16 11.53 -13.47
C GLU A 48 2.52 10.20 -13.06
N VAL A 49 2.86 9.10 -13.74
CA VAL A 49 2.38 7.75 -13.38
C VAL A 49 2.83 7.33 -11.97
N LEU A 50 4.08 7.63 -11.60
CA LEU A 50 4.58 7.34 -10.25
C LEU A 50 3.88 8.20 -9.19
N ASP A 51 3.60 9.47 -9.48
CA ASP A 51 2.88 10.37 -8.57
C ASP A 51 1.44 9.90 -8.32
N ASP A 52 0.73 9.49 -9.36
CA ASP A 52 -0.63 8.97 -9.24
C ASP A 52 -0.68 7.65 -8.47
N HIS A 53 0.28 6.75 -8.73
CA HIS A 53 0.34 5.49 -8.02
C HIS A 53 0.72 5.68 -6.53
N ALA A 54 1.63 6.60 -6.22
CA ALA A 54 1.95 6.95 -4.84
C ALA A 54 0.73 7.51 -4.08
N ARG A 55 -0.06 8.39 -4.72
CA ARG A 55 -1.32 8.89 -4.15
C ARG A 55 -2.31 7.76 -3.89
N PHE A 56 -2.47 6.84 -4.83
CA PHE A 56 -3.35 5.67 -4.67
C PHE A 56 -2.95 4.82 -3.45
N LEU A 57 -1.66 4.48 -3.33
CA LEU A 57 -1.16 3.64 -2.23
C LEU A 57 -1.33 4.32 -0.86
N GLN A 58 -1.06 5.62 -0.78
CA GLN A 58 -1.27 6.40 0.45
C GLN A 58 -2.76 6.47 0.82
N GLN A 59 -3.65 6.63 -0.15
CA GLN A 59 -5.09 6.59 0.10
C GLN A 59 -5.54 5.21 0.56
N ALA A 60 -5.07 4.14 -0.07
CA ALA A 60 -5.38 2.76 0.32
C ALA A 60 -4.92 2.45 1.75
N ALA A 61 -3.73 2.93 2.14
CA ALA A 61 -3.21 2.77 3.50
C ALA A 61 -4.11 3.46 4.56
N ARG A 62 -4.69 4.62 4.20
CA ARG A 62 -5.58 5.41 5.06
C ARG A 62 -7.02 4.89 5.10
N VAL A 63 -7.59 4.49 3.97
CA VAL A 63 -8.99 4.01 3.87
C VAL A 63 -9.20 2.68 4.61
N GLY A 64 -8.13 1.91 4.83
CA GLY A 64 -8.16 0.76 5.75
C GLY A 64 -8.55 1.10 7.20
N GLU A 65 -8.70 2.37 7.59
CA GLU A 65 -9.21 2.81 8.91
C GLU A 65 -10.72 3.07 8.97
N GLY A 66 -11.45 3.07 7.86
CA GLY A 66 -12.87 3.40 7.94
C GLY A 66 -13.59 3.33 6.61
N HIS A 67 -14.52 2.37 6.55
CA HIS A 67 -15.72 2.40 5.71
C HIS A 67 -15.49 2.56 4.20
N PHE A 68 -15.56 1.45 3.48
CA PHE A 68 -15.93 1.50 2.07
C PHE A 68 -17.38 1.99 1.98
N PRO A 69 -17.67 3.18 1.41
CA PRO A 69 -19.04 3.48 1.03
C PRO A 69 -19.46 2.43 0.01
N SER A 70 -20.44 1.62 0.40
CA SER A 70 -21.05 0.64 -0.49
C SER A 70 -21.67 1.42 -1.64
N CYS A 71 -21.17 1.22 -2.86
CA CYS A 71 -21.83 1.71 -4.05
C CYS A 71 -23.11 0.88 -4.22
N GLN A 72 -24.26 1.50 -3.93
CA GLN A 72 -25.59 1.06 -4.37
C GLN A 72 -25.84 1.56 -5.79
#